data_AF-A0A376L540-F1
#
_entry.id   AF-A0A376L540-F1
#
_cell.length_a   1.000
_cell.length_b   1.000
_cell.length_c   1.000
_cell.angle_alpha   90.00
_cell.angle_beta   90.00
_cell.angle_gamma   90.00
#
_symmetry.space_group_name_H-M   'P 1'
#
loop_
_entity.id
_entity.type
_entity.pdbx_description
1 polymer ?
#
loop_
_entity_poly.entity_id
_entity_poly.type
_entity_poly.pdbx_seq_one_letter_code
_entity_poly.pdbx_strand_id
1 'polypeptide(L)'
;MLQQYFATAWIPHNDGTNNFYTANLGNGIAAIGYKSQPVLVQPGQTGAMNSTLWVGPEIQDKMAAVAPHLDLTVDYGWLWFISQPLFKLLKWIHSFVG
;
A
#
# COMPACT_ATOMS: atom_id res chain seq x y z
N MET A 1 7.57 -0.13 2.41
CA MET A 1 8.86 -0.83 2.30
C MET A 1 8.57 -2.23 1.81
N LEU A 2 9.45 -2.77 0.96
CA LEU A 2 9.25 -4.08 0.35
C LEU A 2 10.49 -4.95 0.59
N GLN A 3 10.25 -6.23 0.83
CA GLN A 3 11.24 -7.29 0.91
C GLN A 3 10.63 -8.52 0.23
N GLN A 4 11.46 -9.46 -0.21
CA GLN A 4 10.99 -10.70 -0.81
C GLN A 4 9.85 -11.34 0.02
N TYR A 5 8.64 -11.40 -0.57
CA TYR A 5 7.39 -11.90 0.00
C TYR A 5 6.71 -11.07 1.08
N PHE A 6 7.29 -9.97 1.56
CA PHE A 6 6.75 -9.19 2.68
C PHE A 6 6.73 -7.69 2.40
N ALA A 7 5.62 -7.05 2.75
CA ALA A 7 5.43 -5.62 2.59
C ALA A 7 5.02 -4.97 3.91
N THR A 8 5.48 -3.72 4.08
CA THR A 8 4.91 -2.78 5.04
C THR A 8 4.47 -1.52 4.31
N ALA A 9 3.22 -1.10 4.48
CA ALA A 9 2.66 0.05 3.78
C ALA A 9 1.74 0.86 4.71
N TRP A 10 1.89 2.17 4.66
CA TRP A 10 0.98 3.11 5.32
C TRP A 10 -0.03 3.64 4.30
N ILE A 11 -1.31 3.51 4.62
CA ILE A 11 -2.44 3.95 3.78
C ILE A 11 -3.20 5.05 4.54
N PRO A 12 -3.10 6.32 4.13
CA PRO A 12 -3.94 7.38 4.69
C PRO A 12 -5.40 7.23 4.25
N HIS A 13 -6.33 7.41 5.20
CA HIS A 13 -7.77 7.56 4.91
C HIS A 13 -8.19 8.99 5.20
N ASN A 14 -7.97 9.87 4.23
CA ASN A 14 -8.43 11.25 4.29
C ASN A 14 -8.70 11.79 2.88
N ASP A 15 -9.58 12.79 2.79
CA ASP A 15 -9.94 13.46 1.54
C ASP A 15 -8.92 14.55 1.15
N GLY A 16 -7.88 14.76 1.96
CA GLY A 16 -6.87 15.79 1.79
C GLY A 16 -5.73 15.36 0.86
N THR A 17 -4.93 16.33 0.43
CA THR A 17 -3.71 16.03 -0.33
C THR A 17 -2.62 15.56 0.63
N ASN A 18 -2.19 14.31 0.49
CA ASN A 18 -1.09 13.74 1.27
C ASN A 18 0.27 14.08 0.64
N ASN A 19 1.23 14.49 1.46
CA ASN A 19 2.62 14.66 1.07
C ASN A 19 3.40 13.37 1.36
N PHE A 20 3.81 12.66 0.31
CA PHE A 20 4.66 11.47 0.41
C PHE A 20 6.13 11.88 0.36
N TYR A 21 6.94 11.32 1.25
CA TYR A 21 8.35 11.66 1.34
C TYR A 21 9.23 10.45 1.65
N THR A 22 10.49 10.57 1.26
CA THR A 22 11.59 9.74 1.73
C THR A 22 12.57 10.61 2.51
N ALA A 23 13.20 10.04 3.53
CA ALA A 23 14.16 10.76 4.36
C ALA A 23 15.35 9.87 4.72
N ASN A 24 16.54 10.45 4.71
CA ASN A 24 17.71 9.86 5.35
C ASN A 24 17.78 10.40 6.78
N LEU A 25 17.61 9.54 7.77
CA LEU A 25 17.62 9.92 9.19
C LEU A 25 19.03 9.91 9.79
N GLY A 26 20.06 9.66 8.98
CA GLY A 26 21.43 9.46 9.44
C GLY A 26 21.69 8.02 9.89
N ASN A 27 22.95 7.71 10.18
CA ASN A 27 23.39 6.40 10.69
C ASN A 27 22.93 5.19 9.84
N GLY A 28 22.80 5.38 8.52
CA GLY A 28 22.34 4.33 7.60
C GLY A 28 20.84 4.04 7.64
N ILE A 29 20.04 4.90 8.27
CA ILE A 29 18.59 4.71 8.39
C ILE A 29 17.86 5.49 7.29
N ALA A 30 17.14 4.77 6.44
CA ALA A 30 16.21 5.34 5.47
C ALA A 30 14.76 5.22 5.97
N ALA A 31 13.96 6.24 5.70
CA ALA A 31 12.54 6.28 6.03
C ALA A 31 11.72 6.64 4.79
N ILE A 32 10.51 6.10 4.74
CA ILE A 32 9.46 6.46 3.79
C ILE A 32 8.17 6.68 4.58
N GLY A 33 7.38 7.69 4.22
CA GLY A 33 6.15 8.01 4.94
C GLY A 33 5.25 8.98 4.20
N TYR A 34 4.11 9.28 4.82
CA TYR A 34 3.19 10.31 4.36
C TYR A 34 2.93 11.32 5.48
N LYS A 35 2.62 12.56 5.08
CA LYS A 35 2.09 13.62 5.95
C LYS A 35 0.76 14.06 5.37
N SER A 36 -0.33 13.89 6.11
CA SER A 36 -1.64 14.37 5.68
C SER A 36 -1.71 15.88 5.70
N GLN A 37 -2.63 16.43 4.91
CA GLN A 37 -2.96 17.85 4.97
C GLN A 37 -3.38 18.23 6.41
N PRO A 38 -2.94 19.38 6.93
CA PRO A 38 -3.39 19.85 8.24
C PRO A 38 -4.91 20.00 8.28
N VAL A 39 -5.52 19.48 9.34
CA VAL A 39 -6.95 19.65 9.62
C VAL A 39 -7.12 20.54 10.86
N LEU A 40 -8.13 21.41 10.83
CA LEU A 40 -8.50 22.24 11.96
C LEU A 40 -9.65 21.57 12.70
N VAL A 41 -9.44 21.24 13.98
CA VAL A 41 -10.52 20.82 14.87
C VAL A 41 -10.88 21.99 15.79
N GLN A 42 -12.12 22.46 15.65
CA GLN A 42 -12.60 23.67 16.32
C GLN A 42 -12.78 23.45 17.83
N PRO A 43 -12.77 24.52 18.65
CA PRO A 43 -13.06 24.41 20.08
C PRO A 43 -14.37 23.65 20.34
N GLY A 44 -14.31 22.62 21.19
CA GLY A 44 -15.46 21.78 21.52
C GLY A 44 -15.81 20.70 20.49
N GLN A 45 -15.07 20.58 19.38
CA GLN A 45 -15.24 19.49 18.42
C GLN A 45 -14.27 18.33 18.66
N THR A 46 -14.62 17.17 18.12
CA THR A 46 -13.74 15.99 18.05
C THR A 46 -13.33 15.76 16.59
N GLY A 47 -12.03 15.75 16.32
CA GLY A 47 -11.49 15.37 15.01
C GLY A 47 -11.15 13.87 14.97
N ALA A 48 -11.35 13.24 13.82
CA ALA A 48 -10.92 11.87 13.56
C ALA A 48 -9.89 11.86 12.42
N MET A 49 -8.84 11.06 12.59
CA MET A 49 -7.82 10.81 11.58
C MET A 49 -7.60 9.31 11.51
N ASN A 50 -7.79 8.73 10.34
CA ASN A 50 -7.73 7.29 10.15
C ASN A 50 -6.63 6.93 9.16
N SER A 51 -5.96 5.82 9.43
CA SER A 51 -4.99 5.22 8.53
C SER A 51 -4.96 3.72 8.73
N THR A 52 -4.52 3.00 7.71
CA THR A 52 -4.29 1.56 7.78
C THR A 52 -2.81 1.28 7.59
N LEU A 53 -2.27 0.40 8.43
CA LEU A 53 -0.94 -0.16 8.27
C LEU A 53 -1.09 -1.59 7.73
N TRP A 54 -0.56 -1.82 6.53
CA TRP A 54 -0.28 -3.16 6.06
C TRP A 54 1.03 -3.64 6.65
N VAL A 55 1.03 -4.81 7.26
CA VAL A 55 2.23 -5.50 7.75
C VAL A 55 2.00 -7.00 7.57
N GLY A 56 2.71 -7.60 6.62
CA GLY A 56 2.52 -9.01 6.35
C GLY A 56 2.98 -9.44 4.96
N PRO A 57 2.62 -10.67 4.56
CA PRO A 57 3.00 -11.20 3.26
C PRO A 57 2.36 -10.39 2.12
N GLU A 58 3.00 -10.38 0.97
CA GLU A 58 2.51 -9.74 -0.26
C GLU A 58 1.37 -10.55 -0.88
N ILE A 59 0.17 -10.46 -0.29
CA ILE A 59 -1.03 -11.15 -0.77
C ILE A 59 -1.84 -10.20 -1.63
N GLN A 60 -1.69 -10.33 -2.94
CA GLN A 60 -2.25 -9.42 -3.94
C GLN A 60 -3.75 -9.14 -3.79
N ASP A 61 -4.56 -10.19 -3.57
CA ASP A 61 -6.02 -10.07 -3.44
C ASP A 61 -6.46 -9.35 -2.17
N LYS A 62 -5.68 -9.47 -1.10
CA LYS A 62 -5.96 -8.82 0.19
C LYS A 62 -5.45 -7.39 0.18
N MET A 63 -4.34 -7.12 -0.49
CA MET A 63 -3.76 -5.78 -0.63
C MET A 63 -4.66 -4.89 -1.50
N ALA A 64 -5.14 -5.39 -2.66
CA ALA A 64 -6.06 -4.65 -3.53
C ALA A 64 -7.35 -4.20 -2.83
N ALA A 65 -7.82 -4.97 -1.85
CA ALA A 65 -9.02 -4.65 -1.08
C ALA A 65 -8.79 -3.57 0.00
N VAL A 66 -7.55 -3.37 0.46
CA VAL A 66 -7.18 -2.39 1.49
C VAL A 66 -6.93 -1.01 0.89
N ALA A 67 -6.29 -0.95 -0.27
CA ALA A 67 -6.19 0.27 -1.05
C ALA A 67 -6.10 -0.06 -2.55
N PRO A 68 -6.79 0.72 -3.42
CA PRO A 68 -6.60 0.61 -4.86
C PRO A 68 -5.10 0.73 -5.20
N HIS A 69 -4.60 -0.18 -6.05
CA HIS A 69 -3.19 -0.23 -6.50
C HIS A 69 -2.16 -0.71 -5.49
N LEU A 70 -2.56 -1.11 -4.27
CA LEU A 70 -1.64 -1.71 -3.31
C LEU A 70 -1.14 -3.10 -3.78
N ASP A 71 -1.86 -3.74 -4.70
CA ASP A 71 -1.45 -4.97 -5.39
C ASP A 71 -0.25 -4.81 -6.33
N LEU A 72 0.09 -3.58 -6.73
CA LEU A 72 1.24 -3.27 -7.58
C LEU A 72 2.57 -3.28 -6.82
N THR A 73 2.55 -3.46 -5.49
CA THR A 73 3.79 -3.68 -4.74
C THR A 73 4.39 -5.04 -4.98
N VAL A 74 3.61 -6.00 -5.49
CA VAL A 74 4.13 -7.25 -6.04
C VAL A 74 4.84 -6.89 -7.34
N ASP A 75 6.16 -6.88 -7.29
CA ASP A 75 7.00 -6.29 -8.33
C ASP A 75 6.95 -7.16 -9.60
N TYR A 76 6.04 -6.83 -10.52
CA TYR A 76 6.06 -7.36 -11.88
C TYR A 76 6.97 -6.53 -12.81
N GLY A 77 7.63 -5.49 -12.27
CA GLY A 77 8.43 -4.55 -13.04
C GLY A 77 7.67 -3.93 -14.22
N TRP A 78 8.39 -3.65 -15.31
CA TRP A 78 7.83 -3.13 -16.57
C TRP A 78 6.75 -4.04 -17.19
N LEU A 79 6.82 -5.35 -16.93
CA LEU A 79 5.96 -6.36 -17.55
C LEU A 79 4.60 -6.53 -16.85
N TRP A 80 4.24 -5.64 -15.92
CA TRP A 80 3.01 -5.71 -15.13
C TRP A 80 1.74 -5.93 -15.98
N PHE A 81 1.68 -5.33 -17.17
CA PHE A 81 0.53 -5.44 -18.09
C PHE A 81 0.36 -6.83 -18.71
N ILE A 82 1.44 -7.63 -18.80
CA ILE A 82 1.40 -9.03 -19.26
C ILE A 82 1.20 -9.97 -18.07
N SER A 83 1.82 -9.65 -16.94
CA SER A 83 1.76 -10.47 -15.73
C SER A 83 0.34 -10.57 -15.15
N GLN A 84 -0.45 -9.49 -15.21
CA GLN A 84 -1.83 -9.49 -14.72
C GLN A 84 -2.75 -10.48 -15.47
N PRO A 85 -2.83 -10.48 -16.83
CA PRO A 85 -3.56 -11.49 -17.59
C PRO A 85 -3.09 -12.93 -17.32
N LEU A 86 -1.77 -13.15 -17.24
CA LEU A 86 -1.21 -14.46 -16.99
C LEU A 86 -1.59 -15.00 -15.61
N PHE A 87 -1.53 -14.16 -14.58
CA PHE A 87 -1.90 -14.54 -13.22
C PHE A 87 -3.41 -14.85 -13.12
N LYS A 88 -4.25 -14.08 -13.82
CA LYS A 88 -5.68 -14.40 -13.94
C LYS A 88 -5.92 -15.74 -14.60
N LEU A 89 -5.20 -16.06 -15.67
CA LEU A 89 -5.28 -17.36 -16.33
C LEU A 89 -4.84 -18.50 -15.41
N LEU A 90 -3.75 -18.31 -14.67
CA LEU A 90 -3.25 -19.30 -13.72
C LEU A 90 -4.26 -19.55 -12.59
N LYS A 91 -4.87 -18.49 -12.02
CA LYS A 91 -5.96 -18.62 -11.05
C LYS A 91 -7.18 -19.33 -11.64
N TRP A 92 -7.52 -19.05 -12.90
CA TRP A 92 -8.62 -19.71 -13.58
C TRP A 92 -8.36 -21.21 -13.70
N ILE A 93 -7.18 -21.62 -14.16
CA ILE A 93 -6.79 -23.04 -14.25
C ILE A 93 -6.77 -23.69 -12.85
N HIS A 94 -6.13 -23.04 -11.88
CA HIS A 94 -6.07 -23.51 -10.49
C HIS A 94 -7.45 -23.65 -9.85
N SER A 95 -8.45 -22.86 -10.26
CA SER A 95 -9.82 -23.00 -9.77
C SER A 95 -10.51 -24.31 -10.18
N PHE A 96 -10.04 -24.95 -11.26
CA PHE A 96 -10.55 -26.26 -11.72
C PHE A 96 -9.71 -27.43 -11.24
N VAL A 97 -8.40 -27.22 -11.03
CA VAL A 97 -7.45 -28.32 -10.77
C VAL A 97 -7.10 -28.47 -9.29
N GLY A 98 -7.23 -27.39 -8.50
CA GLY A 98 -6.91 -27.39 -7.06
C GLY A 98 -5.52 -26.90 -6.77
#